data_AF-A0A957RDG7-F1
#
_entry.id   AF-A0A957RDG7-F1
#
_cell.length_a   1.000
_cell.length_b   1.000
_cell.length_c   1.000
_cell.angle_alpha   90.00
_cell.angle_beta   90.00
_cell.angle_gamma   90.00
#
_symmetry.space_group_name_H-M   'P 1'
#
loop_
_entity.id
_entity.type
_entity.pdbx_description
1 polymer ?
#
loop_
_entity_poly.entity_id
_entity_poly.type
_entity_poly.pdbx_seq_one_letter_code
_entity_poly.pdbx_strand_id
1 'polypeptide(L)' 'LMVWEAAYKYDTGEDASKAAFLAKNYADKMVLEVTDGAVQVLGGHGYIREHPVELWLRNGRGFVTMDGAVLA' A
#
# COMPACT_ATOMS: atom_id res chain seq x y z
N LEU A 1 -7.40 7.49 6.04
CA LEU A 1 -7.46 8.92 6.46
C LEU A 1 -6.09 9.61 6.40
N MET A 2 -4.98 8.95 6.76
CA MET A 2 -3.63 9.56 6.78
C MET A 2 -3.18 10.24 5.46
N VAL A 3 -3.47 9.63 4.31
CA VAL A 3 -3.10 10.20 2.99
C VAL A 3 -3.78 11.55 2.76
N TRP A 4 -5.08 11.63 3.07
CA TRP A 4 -5.85 12.87 2.92
C TRP A 4 -5.38 13.96 3.88
N GLU A 5 -5.00 13.60 5.11
CA GLU A 5 -4.44 14.55 6.06
C GLU A 5 -3.09 15.11 5.60
N ALA A 6 -2.21 14.25 5.07
CA ALA A 6 -0.93 14.67 4.52
C ALA A 6 -1.10 15.58 3.30
N ALA A 7 -2.05 15.25 2.41
CA ALA A 7 -2.39 16.07 1.26
C ALA A 7 -2.95 17.44 1.69
N TYR A 8 -3.87 17.46 2.65
CA TYR A 8 -4.43 18.71 3.17
C TYR A 8 -3.37 19.63 3.76
N LYS A 9 -2.43 19.09 4.56
CA LYS A 9 -1.30 19.86 5.11
C LYS A 9 -0.43 20.46 4.01
N TYR A 10 -0.20 19.72 2.93
CA TYR A 10 0.55 20.22 1.78
C TYR A 10 -0.20 21.36 1.09
N ASP A 11 -1.51 21.19 0.87
CA ASP A 11 -2.35 22.19 0.21
C ASP A 11 -2.51 23.48 1.03
N THR A 12 -2.44 23.41 2.37
CA THR A 12 -2.48 24.58 3.27
C THR A 12 -1.12 25.25 3.46
N GLY A 13 -0.05 24.75 2.83
CA GLY A 13 1.31 25.28 2.95
C GLY A 13 2.00 24.93 4.27
N GLU A 14 1.48 23.96 5.02
CA GLU A 14 2.14 23.40 6.20
C GLU A 14 3.20 22.36 5.80
N ASP A 15 4.16 22.07 6.70
CA ASP A 15 5.11 20.99 6.46
C ASP A 15 4.42 19.62 6.53
N ALA A 16 4.23 19.02 5.35
CA ALA A 16 3.62 17.72 5.19
C ALA A 16 4.62 16.54 5.21
N SER A 17 5.94 16.79 5.28
CA SER A 17 6.98 15.78 5.03
C SER A 17 6.84 14.56 5.94
N LYS A 18 6.69 14.79 7.26
CA LYS A 18 6.50 13.72 8.24
C LYS A 18 5.17 12.98 8.05
N ALA A 19 4.10 13.72 7.79
CA ALA A 19 2.77 13.16 7.59
C ALA A 19 2.73 12.28 6.33
N ALA A 20 3.34 12.74 5.23
CA ALA A 20 3.45 12.01 3.98
C ALA A 20 4.28 10.72 4.15
N PHE A 21 5.43 10.80 4.83
CA PHE A 21 6.27 9.63 5.11
C PHE A 21 5.53 8.56 5.92
N LEU A 22 4.83 8.97 6.99
CA LEU A 22 4.03 8.05 7.80
C LEU A 22 2.85 7.46 7.03
N ALA A 23 2.15 8.29 6.24
CA ALA A 23 1.04 7.84 5.40
C ALA A 23 1.48 6.79 4.37
N LYS A 24 2.64 7.01 3.72
CA LYS A 24 3.22 6.08 2.76
C LYS A 24 3.59 4.75 3.42
N ASN A 25 4.39 4.79 4.50
CA ASN A 25 4.80 3.58 5.24
C ASN A 25 3.61 2.75 5.73
N TYR A 26 2.53 3.42 6.14
CA TYR A 26 1.32 2.74 6.54
C TYR A 26 0.60 2.10 5.35
N ALA A 27 0.45 2.82 4.24
CA ALA A 27 -0.18 2.31 3.03
C ALA A 27 0.54 1.07 2.47
N ASP A 28 1.86 1.05 2.52
CA ASP A 28 2.70 -0.09 2.14
C ASP A 28 2.43 -1.36 2.95
N LYS A 29 2.32 -1.22 4.26
CA LYS A 29 1.99 -2.35 5.13
C LYS A 29 0.58 -2.83 4.88
N MET A 30 -0.36 -1.89 4.76
CA MET A 30 -1.77 -2.18 4.53
C MET A 30 -2.03 -2.88 3.20
N VAL A 31 -1.34 -2.50 2.11
CA VAL A 31 -1.56 -3.15 0.81
C VAL A 31 -1.17 -4.61 0.87
N LEU A 32 -0.07 -4.97 1.55
CA LEU A 32 0.33 -6.36 1.72
C LEU A 32 -0.65 -7.13 2.59
N GLU A 33 -1.02 -6.58 3.75
CA GLU A 33 -1.93 -7.22 4.68
C GLU A 33 -3.30 -7.53 4.05
N VAL A 34 -3.88 -6.55 3.36
CA VAL A 34 -5.22 -6.70 2.75
C VAL A 34 -5.19 -7.65 1.55
N THR A 35 -4.18 -7.54 0.68
CA THR A 35 -4.13 -8.38 -0.52
C THR A 35 -3.76 -9.82 -0.22
N ASP A 36 -2.89 -10.06 0.77
CA ASP A 36 -2.58 -11.40 1.27
C ASP A 36 -3.82 -12.04 1.92
N GLY A 37 -4.52 -11.29 2.77
CA GLY A 37 -5.79 -11.71 3.35
C GLY A 37 -6.85 -12.03 2.28
N ALA A 38 -6.93 -11.24 1.21
CA ALA A 38 -7.88 -11.48 0.12
C ALA A 38 -7.60 -12.80 -0.63
N VAL A 39 -6.33 -13.12 -0.88
CA VAL A 39 -5.93 -14.44 -1.42
C VAL A 39 -6.32 -15.55 -0.46
N GLN A 40 -6.04 -15.37 0.83
CA GLN A 40 -6.31 -16.38 1.86
C GLN A 40 -7.81 -16.67 2.05
N VAL A 41 -8.68 -15.65 1.96
CA VAL A 41 -10.15 -15.80 2.05
C VAL A 41 -10.69 -16.68 0.92
N LEU A 42 -10.12 -16.59 -0.28
CA LEU A 42 -10.52 -17.40 -1.44
C LEU A 42 -9.82 -18.78 -1.49
N GLY A 43 -8.85 -19.05 -0.60
CA GLY A 43 -8.10 -20.29 -0.59
C GLY A 43 -7.40 -20.55 -1.93
N GLY A 44 -7.52 -21.77 -2.46
CA GLY A 44 -6.93 -22.13 -3.76
C GLY A 44 -7.44 -21.28 -4.93
N HIS A 45 -8.69 -20.81 -4.87
CA HIS A 45 -9.24 -19.91 -5.88
C HIS A 45 -8.59 -18.52 -5.83
N GLY A 46 -7.99 -18.13 -4.70
CA GLY A 46 -7.23 -16.89 -4.59
C GLY A 46 -5.98 -16.85 -5.46
N TYR A 47 -5.52 -17.99 -5.99
CA TYR A 47 -4.32 -18.10 -6.82
C TYR A 47 -4.60 -18.26 -8.32
N ILE A 48 -5.87 -18.40 -8.73
CA ILE A 48 -6.24 -18.53 -10.15
C ILE A 48 -6.62 -17.17 -10.73
N ARG A 49 -6.38 -17.00 -12.04
CA ARG A 49 -6.57 -15.71 -12.73
C ARG A 49 -8.03 -15.27 -12.91
N GLU A 50 -8.99 -16.12 -12.54
CA GLU A 50 -10.42 -15.77 -12.54
C GLU A 50 -10.74 -14.71 -11.47
N HIS A 51 -9.98 -14.69 -10.37
CA HIS A 51 -10.08 -13.68 -9.32
C HIS A 51 -8.83 -12.79 -9.32
N PRO A 52 -8.97 -11.46 -9.30
CA PRO A 52 -7.83 -10.55 -9.44
C PRO A 52 -6.96 -10.44 -8.18
N VAL A 53 -7.28 -11.13 -7.08
CA VAL A 53 -6.59 -10.95 -5.79
C VAL A 53 -5.10 -11.34 -5.84
N GLU A 54 -4.72 -12.36 -6.62
CA GLU A 54 -3.31 -12.70 -6.84
C GLU A 54 -2.55 -11.58 -7.54
N LEU A 55 -3.19 -10.96 -8.54
CA LEU A 55 -2.63 -9.86 -9.30
C LEU A 55 -2.43 -8.65 -8.39
N TRP A 56 -3.40 -8.35 -7.51
CA TRP A 56 -3.29 -7.27 -6.54
C TRP A 56 -2.18 -7.51 -5.54
N LEU A 57 -2.01 -8.73 -5.01
CA LEU A 57 -0.90 -9.09 -4.13
C LEU A 57 0.46 -8.92 -4.83
N ARG A 58 0.58 -9.41 -6.07
CA ARG A 58 1.82 -9.27 -6.87
C ARG A 58 2.15 -7.80 -7.13
N ASN A 59 1.17 -6.99 -7.54
CA ASN A 59 1.37 -5.57 -7.80
C ASN A 59 1.67 -4.79 -6.51
N GLY A 60 0.98 -5.13 -5.41
CA GLY A 60 1.14 -4.52 -4.11
C GLY A 60 2.56 -4.61 -3.55
N ARG A 61 3.25 -5.75 -3.78
CA ARG A 61 4.67 -5.93 -3.44
C ARG A 61 5.60 -4.91 -4.11
N GLY A 62 5.22 -4.37 -5.27
CA GLY A 62 5.99 -3.33 -5.95
C GLY A 62 6.12 -2.06 -5.12
N PHE A 63 5.04 -1.60 -4.48
CA PHE A 63 5.02 -0.37 -3.70
C PHE A 63 5.99 -0.42 -2.50
N VAL A 64 6.05 -1.55 -1.82
CA VAL A 64 6.92 -1.77 -0.65
C VAL A 64 8.40 -1.86 -1.06
N THR A 65 8.68 -2.45 -2.23
CA THR A 65 10.05 -2.61 -2.72
C THR A 65 10.64 -1.27 -3.17
N MET A 66 9.83 -0.37 -3.70
CA MET A 66 10.30 0.95 -4.14
C MET A 66 10.90 1.79 -3.01
N ASP A 67 10.39 1.69 -1.78
CA ASP A 67 11.01 2.40 -0.65
C ASP A 67 12.37 1.81 -0.28
N GLY A 68 12.48 0.48 -0.28
CA GLY A 68 13.74 -0.20 -0.03
C GLY A 68 14.81 0.11 -1.07
N ALA A 69 14.42 0.39 -2.32
CA ALA A 69 15.35 0.78 -3.39
C ALA A 69 15.72 2.28 -3.36
N VAL A 70 14.86 3.15 -2.82
CA VAL A 70 15.08 4.60 -2.78
C VAL A 70 15.78 5.05 -1.48
N LEU A 71 15.66 4.27 -0.41
CA LEU A 71 16.22 4.59 0.92
C LEU A 71 17.44 3.74 1.31
N ALA A 72 17.88 2.79 0.48
CA ALA A 72 19.12 2.02 0.65
C ALA A 72 20.27 2.63 -0.17
#